data_AF-A0A1J4UHX8-F1
#
_entry.id   AF-A0A1J4UHX8-F1
#
_cell.length_a   1.000
_cell.length_b   1.000
_cell.length_c   1.000
_cell.angle_alpha   90.00
_cell.angle_beta   90.00
_cell.angle_gamma   90.00
#
_symmetry.space_group_name_H-M   'P 1'
#
loop_
_entity.id
_entity.type
_entity.pdbx_description
1 polymer ?
#
loop_
_entity_poly.entity_id
_entity_poly.type
_entity_poly.pdbx_seq_one_letter_code
_entity_poly.pdbx_strand_id
1 'polypeptide(L)'
;MKCYKHHEEEAVGICTNCGKAICLNCTREKMGKLVCFRCANKVDYEGFKSDRLVSKELLYEFRKWEELHKDEGKGRYAGEKRFGPNEFLGGLSTLMKLVFPHDPRLPVMKEHGVDMIMPILLGGLVAGVLASVPVINLLFFLTVPIGAAAAIAFLRLEGYFQYRISEAEGLKVGILSGIAAAIVSIFIAATFATFFAENTFLILNGTFPNIPTQEMEGMMKIVGLNRHLSLDGIIEMFSINLVLFSFFGGAGGLFFAEKMK
;
A
#
# COMPACT_ATOMS: atom_id res chain seq x y z
N MET A 1 -41.90 7.11 -24.24
CA MET A 1 -40.46 6.94 -24.54
C MET A 1 -40.26 5.63 -25.30
N LYS A 2 -39.35 5.56 -26.28
CA LYS A 2 -39.09 4.32 -27.04
C LYS A 2 -37.98 3.49 -26.40
N CYS A 3 -38.03 2.16 -26.54
CA CYS A 3 -36.96 1.30 -26.05
C CYS A 3 -35.65 1.59 -26.80
N TYR A 4 -34.52 1.59 -26.07
CA TYR A 4 -33.19 1.84 -26.67
C TYR A 4 -32.78 0.77 -27.68
N LYS A 5 -33.32 -0.46 -27.56
CA LYS A 5 -32.97 -1.61 -28.42
C LYS A 5 -34.02 -1.86 -29.52
N HIS A 6 -35.30 -1.71 -29.19
CA HIS A 6 -36.42 -1.92 -30.13
C HIS A 6 -37.15 -0.58 -30.29
N HIS A 7 -36.79 0.21 -31.30
CA HIS A 7 -37.29 1.58 -31.44
C HIS A 7 -38.79 1.64 -31.77
N GLU A 8 -39.33 0.55 -32.30
CA GLU A 8 -40.75 0.33 -32.56
C GLU A 8 -41.57 0.18 -31.26
N GLU A 9 -41.00 -0.43 -30.21
CA GLU A 9 -41.70 -0.71 -28.95
C GLU A 9 -41.67 0.46 -27.97
N GLU A 10 -42.76 0.66 -27.23
CA GLU A 10 -42.80 1.62 -26.12
C GLU A 10 -42.03 1.09 -24.91
N ALA A 11 -41.23 1.97 -24.30
CA ALA A 11 -40.51 1.64 -23.08
C ALA A 11 -41.44 1.69 -21.87
N VAL A 12 -41.37 0.65 -21.05
CA VAL A 12 -42.15 0.51 -19.81
C VAL A 12 -41.43 1.12 -18.61
N GLY A 13 -40.13 1.41 -18.73
CA GLY A 13 -39.34 2.03 -17.67
C GLY A 13 -37.90 2.32 -18.08
N ILE A 14 -37.11 2.77 -17.11
CA ILE A 14 -35.69 3.10 -17.26
C ILE A 14 -34.88 2.09 -16.45
N CYS A 15 -33.85 1.50 -17.05
CA CYS A 15 -32.90 0.62 -16.36
C CYS A 15 -32.21 1.40 -15.23
N THR A 16 -32.39 0.97 -13.99
CA THR A 16 -31.82 1.62 -12.80
C THR A 16 -30.28 1.62 -12.79
N ASN A 17 -29.64 0.71 -13.52
CA ASN A 17 -28.17 0.60 -13.56
C ASN A 17 -27.53 1.46 -14.67
N CYS A 18 -28.15 1.62 -15.83
CA CYS A 18 -27.55 2.32 -16.97
C CYS A 18 -28.34 3.52 -17.50
N GLY A 19 -29.50 3.84 -16.92
CA GLY A 19 -30.31 4.99 -17.29
C GLY A 19 -31.01 4.89 -18.66
N LYS A 20 -30.94 3.74 -19.34
CA LYS A 20 -31.56 3.56 -20.66
C LYS A 20 -33.02 3.13 -20.57
N ALA A 21 -33.85 3.68 -21.46
CA ALA A 21 -35.23 3.27 -21.72
C ALA A 21 -35.33 1.81 -22.18
N ILE A 22 -36.19 0.99 -21.56
CA ILE A 22 -36.38 -0.43 -21.91
C ILE A 22 -37.86 -0.81 -22.02
N CYS A 23 -38.18 -1.63 -23.02
CA CYS A 23 -39.49 -2.26 -23.19
C CYS A 23 -39.65 -3.48 -22.27
N LEU A 24 -40.86 -4.05 -22.23
CA LEU A 24 -41.19 -5.26 -21.47
C LEU A 24 -40.31 -6.46 -21.86
N ASN A 25 -39.95 -6.58 -23.14
CA ASN A 25 -39.09 -7.66 -23.66
C ASN A 25 -37.61 -7.48 -23.30
N CYS A 26 -37.19 -6.26 -22.98
CA CYS A 26 -35.79 -5.96 -22.62
C CYS A 26 -35.58 -5.79 -21.10
N THR A 27 -36.64 -5.86 -20.30
CA THR A 27 -36.58 -5.69 -18.85
C THR A 27 -36.48 -7.01 -18.11
N ARG A 28 -35.77 -6.98 -16.98
CA ARG A 28 -35.68 -8.03 -15.96
C ARG A 28 -35.90 -7.34 -14.63
N GLU A 29 -36.62 -8.00 -13.72
CA GLU A 29 -36.76 -7.52 -12.36
C GLU A 29 -35.68 -8.17 -11.48
N LYS A 30 -34.89 -7.35 -10.78
CA LYS A 30 -33.88 -7.81 -9.83
C LYS A 30 -34.05 -7.00 -8.54
N MET A 31 -34.44 -7.67 -7.46
CA MET A 31 -34.70 -7.05 -6.15
C MET A 31 -35.71 -5.87 -6.22
N GLY A 32 -36.82 -6.05 -6.96
CA GLY A 32 -37.85 -5.02 -7.11
C GLY A 32 -37.47 -3.84 -8.01
N LYS A 33 -36.31 -3.88 -8.67
CA LYS A 33 -35.84 -2.83 -9.59
C LYS A 33 -35.83 -3.34 -11.04
N LEU A 34 -36.25 -2.48 -11.96
CA LEU A 34 -36.17 -2.73 -13.40
C LEU A 34 -34.72 -2.55 -13.88
N VAL A 35 -34.17 -3.58 -14.52
CA VAL A 35 -32.83 -3.61 -15.12
C VAL A 35 -32.87 -4.22 -16.52
N CYS A 36 -32.02 -3.73 -17.43
CA CYS A 36 -31.96 -4.28 -18.79
C CYS A 36 -31.21 -5.62 -18.83
N PHE A 37 -31.51 -6.48 -19.81
CA PHE A 37 -30.84 -7.79 -19.97
C PHE A 37 -29.30 -7.73 -19.91
N ARG A 38 -28.68 -6.71 -20.51
CA ARG A 38 -27.21 -6.56 -20.50
C ARG A 38 -26.67 -6.26 -19.10
N CYS A 39 -27.38 -5.48 -18.31
CA CYS A 39 -27.03 -5.19 -16.92
C CYS A 39 -27.39 -6.35 -15.98
N ALA A 40 -28.44 -7.11 -16.28
CA ALA A 40 -28.82 -8.30 -15.51
C ALA A 40 -27.84 -9.47 -15.73
N ASN A 41 -27.33 -9.63 -16.96
CA ASN A 41 -26.39 -10.70 -17.35
C ASN A 41 -24.92 -10.31 -17.21
N LYS A 42 -24.59 -9.04 -16.89
CA LYS A 42 -23.29 -8.73 -16.30
C LYS A 42 -23.28 -9.41 -14.94
N VAL A 43 -22.78 -10.64 -14.92
CA VAL A 43 -22.56 -11.43 -13.71
C VAL A 43 -21.90 -10.50 -12.70
N ASP A 44 -22.54 -10.31 -11.55
CA ASP A 44 -21.93 -9.67 -10.40
C ASP A 44 -20.76 -10.56 -9.96
N TYR A 45 -19.62 -10.46 -10.64
CA TYR A 45 -18.37 -11.05 -10.15
C TYR A 45 -17.94 -10.40 -8.83
N GLU A 46 -18.57 -9.29 -8.44
CA GLU A 46 -18.38 -8.63 -7.15
C GLU A 46 -19.34 -9.11 -6.05
N GLY A 47 -20.40 -9.87 -6.38
CA GLY A 47 -21.38 -10.36 -5.42
C GLY A 47 -21.30 -11.85 -5.09
N PHE A 48 -20.50 -12.63 -5.83
CA PHE A 48 -20.41 -14.09 -5.69
C PHE A 48 -19.42 -14.53 -4.59
N LYS A 49 -19.46 -13.90 -3.42
CA LYS A 49 -18.63 -14.33 -2.28
C LYS A 49 -19.29 -14.35 -0.90
N SER A 50 -20.56 -14.00 -0.73
CA SER A 50 -21.11 -13.92 0.63
C SER A 50 -22.43 -14.64 0.91
N ASP A 51 -23.03 -15.43 0.00
CA ASP A 51 -24.23 -16.20 0.34
C ASP A 51 -24.39 -17.51 -0.46
N ARG A 52 -23.43 -18.41 -0.32
CA ARG A 52 -23.73 -19.84 -0.47
C ARG A 52 -23.43 -20.54 0.84
N LEU A 53 -24.50 -20.87 1.57
CA LEU A 53 -24.63 -22.18 2.18
C LEU A 53 -24.32 -23.20 1.08
N VAL A 54 -23.04 -23.56 0.97
CA VAL A 54 -22.60 -24.68 0.15
C VAL A 54 -23.33 -25.88 0.71
N SER A 55 -24.21 -26.50 -0.09
CA SER A 55 -24.91 -27.71 0.33
C SER A 55 -23.85 -28.73 0.75
N LYS A 56 -24.15 -29.50 1.81
CA LYS A 56 -23.21 -30.50 2.35
C LYS A 56 -22.74 -31.47 1.26
N GLU A 57 -23.55 -31.72 0.24
CA GLU A 57 -23.18 -32.50 -0.95
C GLU A 57 -21.98 -31.93 -1.71
N LEU A 58 -21.87 -30.61 -1.87
CA LEU A 58 -20.81 -30.02 -2.68
C LEU A 58 -19.48 -29.94 -1.91
N LEU A 59 -19.54 -29.78 -0.59
CA LEU A 59 -18.38 -29.96 0.30
C LEU A 59 -17.90 -31.41 0.34
N TYR A 60 -18.81 -32.39 0.24
CA TYR A 60 -18.45 -33.81 0.16
C TYR A 60 -17.73 -34.14 -1.14
N GLU A 61 -18.25 -33.68 -2.29
CA GLU A 61 -17.59 -33.86 -3.59
C GLU A 61 -16.22 -33.18 -3.64
N PHE A 62 -16.07 -31.97 -3.06
CA PHE A 62 -14.78 -31.28 -3.02
C PHE A 62 -13.75 -32.01 -2.15
N ARG A 63 -14.16 -32.53 -0.99
CA ARG A 63 -13.28 -33.31 -0.11
C ARG A 63 -12.87 -34.64 -0.73
N LYS A 64 -13.80 -35.30 -1.41
CA LYS A 64 -13.52 -36.53 -2.18
C LYS A 64 -12.55 -36.29 -3.33
N TRP A 65 -12.67 -35.14 -4.00
CA TRP A 65 -11.74 -34.72 -5.05
C TRP A 65 -10.33 -34.44 -4.50
N GLU A 66 -10.21 -33.76 -3.36
CA GLU A 66 -8.91 -33.54 -2.67
C GLU A 66 -8.24 -34.86 -2.25
N GLU A 67 -9.00 -35.83 -1.76
CA GLU A 67 -8.46 -37.14 -1.39
C GLU A 67 -7.96 -37.92 -2.61
N LEU A 68 -8.68 -37.87 -3.74
CA LEU A 68 -8.30 -38.56 -4.97
C LEU A 68 -7.03 -37.99 -5.62
N HIS A 69 -6.74 -36.70 -5.44
CA HIS A 69 -5.56 -36.05 -6.04
C HIS A 69 -4.43 -35.76 -5.05
N LYS A 70 -4.53 -36.25 -3.81
CA LYS A 70 -3.52 -36.06 -2.75
C LYS A 70 -2.14 -36.63 -3.09
N ASP A 71 -2.10 -37.63 -3.96
CA ASP A 71 -0.85 -38.28 -4.38
C ASP A 71 -0.33 -37.81 -5.75
N GLU A 72 -1.16 -37.13 -6.55
CA GLU A 72 -0.74 -36.56 -7.84
C GLU A 72 0.03 -35.23 -7.69
N GLY A 73 -0.14 -34.53 -6.56
CA GLY A 73 0.47 -33.22 -6.31
C GLY A 73 1.89 -33.23 -5.72
N LYS A 74 2.41 -34.38 -5.26
CA LYS A 74 3.68 -34.43 -4.52
C LYS A 74 4.96 -34.36 -5.37
N GLY A 75 4.84 -34.29 -6.71
CA GLY A 75 5.99 -34.46 -7.62
C GLY A 75 6.57 -33.20 -8.27
N ARG A 76 5.96 -32.00 -8.17
CA ARG A 76 6.35 -30.86 -9.07
C ARG A 76 6.78 -29.55 -8.42
N TYR A 77 6.84 -29.44 -7.09
CA TYR A 77 7.28 -28.21 -6.42
C TYR A 77 8.45 -28.40 -5.45
N ALA A 78 9.27 -29.43 -5.67
CA ALA A 78 10.52 -29.62 -4.94
C ALA A 78 11.69 -29.28 -5.87
N GLY A 79 12.06 -28.00 -5.96
CA GLY A 79 13.28 -27.68 -6.71
C GLY A 79 13.50 -26.25 -7.19
N GLU A 80 13.04 -25.21 -6.49
CA GLU A 80 13.60 -23.88 -6.74
C GLU A 80 13.63 -23.07 -5.46
N LYS A 81 14.71 -23.23 -4.68
CA LYS A 81 15.06 -22.28 -3.63
C LYS A 81 15.56 -21.00 -4.29
N ARG A 82 14.65 -20.24 -4.89
CA ARG A 82 14.89 -18.80 -5.09
C ARG A 82 14.75 -18.17 -3.73
N PHE A 83 15.84 -17.65 -3.19
CA PHE A 83 15.80 -16.59 -2.17
C PHE A 83 15.12 -15.39 -2.83
N GLY A 84 13.80 -15.44 -2.91
CA GLY A 84 12.97 -14.40 -3.48
C GLY A 84 12.65 -13.34 -2.42
N PRO A 85 12.32 -12.10 -2.83
CA PRO A 85 11.86 -11.02 -1.94
C PRO A 85 10.62 -11.35 -1.08
N ASN A 86 10.10 -12.58 -1.17
CA ASN A 86 8.89 -13.06 -0.52
C ASN A 86 9.06 -13.35 0.97
N GLU A 87 10.27 -13.61 1.47
CA GLU A 87 10.48 -13.82 2.92
C GLU A 87 10.42 -12.50 3.70
N PHE A 88 11.07 -11.45 3.18
CA PHE A 88 10.98 -10.10 3.76
C PHE A 88 9.54 -9.55 3.69
N LEU A 89 8.88 -9.72 2.54
CA LEU A 89 7.48 -9.36 2.38
C LEU A 89 6.53 -10.22 3.22
N GLY A 90 6.87 -11.49 3.48
CA GLY A 90 6.10 -12.39 4.34
C GLY A 90 6.09 -11.94 5.80
N GLY A 91 7.25 -11.54 6.32
CA GLY A 91 7.39 -10.90 7.63
C GLY A 91 6.61 -9.59 7.71
N LEU A 92 6.74 -8.73 6.70
CA LEU A 92 6.00 -7.46 6.62
C LEU A 92 4.48 -7.69 6.55
N SER A 93 4.00 -8.69 5.80
CA SER A 93 2.56 -9.01 5.71
C SER A 93 2.01 -9.51 7.05
N THR A 94 2.80 -10.29 7.79
CA THR A 94 2.41 -10.80 9.11
C THR A 94 2.31 -9.66 10.11
N LEU A 95 3.30 -8.75 10.07
CA LEU A 95 3.32 -7.55 10.90
C LEU A 95 2.17 -6.60 10.55
N MET A 96 1.87 -6.41 9.26
CA MET A 96 0.71 -5.63 8.82
C MET A 96 -0.63 -6.24 9.27
N LYS A 97 -0.78 -7.57 9.21
CA LYS A 97 -2.00 -8.25 9.72
C LYS A 97 -2.17 -8.13 11.23
N LEU A 98 -1.07 -8.04 11.98
CA LEU A 98 -1.08 -7.84 13.43
C LEU A 98 -1.44 -6.40 13.81
N VAL A 99 -0.90 -5.42 13.08
CA VAL A 99 -1.15 -3.99 13.34
C VAL A 99 -2.53 -3.56 12.84
N PHE A 100 -3.00 -4.13 11.73
CA PHE A 100 -4.29 -3.81 11.12
C PHE A 100 -5.11 -5.09 10.91
N PRO A 101 -5.88 -5.54 11.93
CA PRO A 101 -6.78 -6.67 11.77
C PRO A 101 -7.88 -6.30 10.77
N HIS A 102 -7.85 -6.91 9.58
CA HIS A 102 -8.85 -6.69 8.55
C HIS A 102 -10.21 -7.23 9.02
N ASP A 103 -11.21 -6.36 9.19
CA ASP A 103 -12.61 -6.78 9.30
C ASP A 103 -13.20 -6.91 7.88
N PRO A 104 -13.56 -8.13 7.42
CA PRO A 104 -14.08 -8.35 6.09
C PRO A 104 -15.48 -7.76 5.85
N ARG A 105 -16.09 -7.09 6.84
CA ARG A 105 -17.46 -6.55 6.76
C ARG A 105 -17.56 -5.06 6.45
N LEU A 106 -16.46 -4.34 6.31
CA LEU A 106 -16.52 -2.90 6.04
C LEU A 106 -16.90 -2.65 4.56
N PRO A 107 -17.94 -1.85 4.29
CA PRO A 107 -18.34 -1.52 2.92
C PRO A 107 -17.21 -0.76 2.24
N VAL A 108 -16.93 -1.11 0.98
CA VAL A 108 -15.99 -0.40 0.11
C VAL A 108 -16.51 1.03 -0.06
N MET A 109 -15.96 1.97 0.70
CA MET A 109 -16.33 3.38 0.60
C MET A 109 -15.77 3.93 -0.71
N LYS A 110 -16.66 4.40 -1.60
CA LYS A 110 -16.30 5.13 -2.81
C LYS A 110 -16.36 6.63 -2.50
N GLU A 111 -15.33 7.18 -1.86
CA GLU A 111 -15.15 8.64 -1.81
C GLU A 111 -13.72 9.01 -2.23
N HIS A 112 -13.62 9.60 -3.43
CA HIS A 112 -12.41 9.82 -4.23
C HIS A 112 -11.32 10.75 -3.65
N GLY A 113 -11.29 11.01 -2.34
CA GLY A 113 -10.31 11.89 -1.72
C GLY A 113 -9.72 11.39 -0.40
N VAL A 114 -10.48 10.63 0.39
CA VAL A 114 -10.06 10.21 1.74
C VAL A 114 -9.22 8.92 1.70
N ASP A 115 -9.36 8.12 0.64
CA ASP A 115 -8.74 6.79 0.50
C ASP A 115 -7.20 6.81 0.43
N MET A 116 -6.60 7.94 0.05
CA MET A 116 -5.13 8.03 -0.09
C MET A 116 -4.41 8.38 1.22
N ILE A 117 -5.11 8.88 2.23
CA ILE A 117 -4.47 9.37 3.47
C ILE A 117 -3.81 8.22 4.25
N MET A 118 -4.53 7.10 4.43
CA MET A 118 -4.02 5.98 5.22
C MET A 118 -2.75 5.34 4.62
N PRO A 119 -2.68 5.03 3.30
CA PRO A 119 -1.46 4.54 2.68
C PRO A 119 -0.28 5.51 2.81
N ILE A 120 -0.53 6.82 2.66
CA ILE A 120 0.50 7.85 2.82
C ILE A 120 1.06 7.83 4.24
N LEU A 121 0.18 7.82 5.25
CA LEU A 121 0.59 7.79 6.65
C LEU A 121 1.33 6.50 6.98
N LEU A 122 0.87 5.35 6.48
CA LEU A 122 1.51 4.06 6.71
C LEU A 122 2.90 3.99 6.07
N GLY A 123 3.02 4.37 4.80
CA GLY A 123 4.31 4.42 4.10
C GLY A 123 5.27 5.40 4.76
N GLY A 124 4.76 6.57 5.15
CA GLY A 124 5.53 7.60 5.84
C GLY A 124 5.99 7.14 7.22
N LEU A 125 5.14 6.45 7.98
CA LEU A 125 5.50 5.89 9.29
C LEU A 125 6.62 4.85 9.15
N VAL A 126 6.48 3.90 8.21
CA VAL A 126 7.49 2.86 7.97
C VAL A 126 8.82 3.48 7.54
N ALA A 127 8.81 4.36 6.53
CA ALA A 127 10.03 5.02 6.07
C ALA A 127 10.65 5.91 7.15
N GLY A 128 9.82 6.69 7.86
CA GLY A 128 10.28 7.59 8.91
C GLY A 128 10.94 6.85 10.06
N VAL A 129 10.34 5.76 10.56
CA VAL A 129 10.93 4.93 11.62
C VAL A 129 12.25 4.31 11.17
N LEU A 130 12.30 3.73 9.96
CA LEU A 130 13.53 3.13 9.44
C LEU A 130 14.64 4.16 9.25
N ALA A 131 14.30 5.32 8.69
CA ALA A 131 15.26 6.41 8.48
C ALA A 131 15.67 7.11 9.78
N SER A 132 15.00 6.87 10.90
CA SER A 132 15.39 7.48 12.18
C SER A 132 16.51 6.73 12.90
N VAL A 133 16.80 5.49 12.49
CA VAL A 133 17.90 4.72 13.07
C VAL A 133 19.19 5.22 12.43
N PRO A 134 20.15 5.80 13.17
CA PRO A 134 21.33 6.49 12.62
C PRO A 134 22.06 5.75 11.50
N VAL A 135 22.35 4.46 11.71
CA VAL A 135 23.07 3.62 10.72
C VAL A 135 22.20 3.34 9.49
N ILE A 136 20.90 3.16 9.67
CA ILE A 136 19.95 2.89 8.57
C ILE A 136 19.63 4.18 7.81
N ASN A 137 19.68 5.33 8.47
CA ASN A 137 19.46 6.64 7.85
C ASN A 137 20.47 6.90 6.72
N LEU A 138 21.70 6.44 6.85
CA LEU A 138 22.71 6.50 5.77
C LEU A 138 22.26 5.75 4.49
N LEU A 139 21.30 4.85 4.61
CA LEU A 139 20.66 4.11 3.52
C LEU A 139 19.27 4.69 3.17
N PHE A 140 19.05 5.99 3.37
CA PHE A 140 17.77 6.65 3.08
C PHE A 140 17.28 6.41 1.63
N PHE A 141 18.21 6.28 0.68
CA PHE A 141 17.93 5.97 -0.72
C PHE A 141 17.33 4.57 -0.93
N LEU A 142 17.45 3.66 0.05
CA LEU A 142 16.77 2.36 0.06
C LEU A 142 15.51 2.39 0.93
N THR A 143 15.59 2.99 2.12
CA THR A 143 14.50 2.93 3.11
C THR A 143 13.28 3.75 2.70
N VAL A 144 13.48 4.91 2.08
CA VAL A 144 12.40 5.77 1.60
C VAL A 144 11.61 5.10 0.46
N PRO A 145 12.26 4.54 -0.59
CA PRO A 145 11.54 3.74 -1.58
C PRO A 145 10.81 2.52 -1.01
N ILE A 146 11.34 1.88 0.04
CA ILE A 146 10.64 0.79 0.74
C ILE A 146 9.33 1.28 1.38
N GLY A 147 9.32 2.47 2.00
CA GLY A 147 8.09 3.07 2.52
C GLY A 147 7.08 3.39 1.42
N ALA A 148 7.53 3.90 0.28
CA ALA A 148 6.67 4.09 -0.89
C ALA A 148 6.11 2.76 -1.42
N ALA A 149 6.94 1.71 -1.46
CA ALA A 149 6.53 0.35 -1.82
C ALA A 149 5.45 -0.18 -0.87
N ALA A 150 5.64 0.03 0.44
CA ALA A 150 4.69 -0.39 1.47
C ALA A 150 3.34 0.33 1.32
N ALA A 151 3.34 1.64 1.05
CA ALA A 151 2.12 2.40 0.78
C ALA A 151 1.36 1.84 -0.44
N ILE A 152 2.06 1.56 -1.55
CA ILE A 152 1.43 1.02 -2.77
C ILE A 152 0.97 -0.44 -2.56
N ALA A 153 1.75 -1.24 -1.83
CA ALA A 153 1.36 -2.60 -1.48
C ALA A 153 0.09 -2.62 -0.61
N PHE A 154 -0.02 -1.69 0.34
CA PHE A 154 -1.21 -1.53 1.17
C PHE A 154 -2.45 -1.17 0.35
N LEU A 155 -2.34 -0.18 -0.55
CA LEU A 155 -3.39 0.18 -1.51
C LEU A 155 -3.91 -1.02 -2.32
N ARG A 156 -3.00 -1.95 -2.66
CA ARG A 156 -3.34 -3.16 -3.40
C ARG A 156 -4.03 -4.21 -2.53
N LEU A 157 -3.57 -4.40 -1.29
CA LEU A 157 -4.12 -5.38 -0.36
C LEU A 157 -5.56 -5.05 0.02
N GLU A 158 -5.86 -3.77 0.24
CA GLU A 158 -7.20 -3.33 0.60
C GLU A 158 -8.19 -3.31 -0.59
N GLY A 159 -7.72 -3.63 -1.80
CA GLY A 159 -8.59 -3.74 -2.98
C GLY A 159 -9.15 -2.41 -3.50
N TYR A 160 -8.67 -1.27 -3.00
CA TYR A 160 -9.07 0.07 -3.47
C TYR A 160 -8.82 0.26 -4.97
N PHE A 161 -7.75 -0.37 -5.48
CA PHE A 161 -7.41 -0.34 -6.89
C PHE A 161 -7.63 -1.72 -7.52
N GLN A 162 -8.84 -2.00 -7.99
CA GLN A 162 -9.07 -3.07 -8.97
C GLN A 162 -8.44 -2.76 -10.33
N TYR A 163 -8.10 -1.49 -10.59
CA TYR A 163 -7.45 -1.01 -11.80
C TYR A 163 -6.03 -0.48 -11.50
N ARG A 164 -5.11 -0.65 -12.46
CA ARG A 164 -3.71 -0.22 -12.38
C ARG A 164 -3.59 1.20 -11.81
N ILE A 165 -2.74 1.36 -10.78
CA ILE A 165 -2.34 2.67 -10.27
C ILE A 165 -1.57 3.40 -11.38
N SER A 166 -1.98 4.63 -11.70
CA SER A 166 -1.27 5.43 -12.69
C SER A 166 0.09 5.89 -12.15
N GLU A 167 1.06 6.13 -13.04
CA GLU A 167 2.38 6.67 -12.66
C GLU A 167 2.26 8.00 -11.89
N ALA A 168 1.30 8.84 -12.27
CA ALA A 168 1.04 10.12 -11.62
C ALA A 168 0.50 9.95 -10.18
N GLU A 169 -0.35 8.95 -9.95
CA GLU A 169 -0.84 8.62 -8.60
C GLU A 169 0.27 7.99 -7.75
N GLY A 170 1.06 7.09 -8.32
CA GLY A 170 2.24 6.52 -7.65
C GLY A 170 3.24 7.58 -7.22
N LEU A 171 3.55 8.53 -8.11
CA LEU A 171 4.41 9.68 -7.81
C LEU A 171 3.84 10.54 -6.67
N LYS A 172 2.54 10.87 -6.72
CA LYS A 172 1.86 11.65 -5.66
C LYS A 172 1.92 10.95 -4.31
N VAL A 173 1.53 9.67 -4.24
CA VAL A 173 1.56 8.88 -3.00
C VAL A 173 2.99 8.78 -2.47
N GLY A 174 3.97 8.58 -3.35
CA GLY A 174 5.38 8.53 -3.00
C GLY A 174 5.89 9.83 -2.38
N ILE A 175 5.62 10.98 -3.00
CA ILE A 175 6.02 12.30 -2.47
C ILE A 175 5.37 12.56 -1.11
N LEU A 176 4.05 12.34 -1.00
CA LEU A 176 3.32 12.59 0.24
C LEU A 176 3.78 11.66 1.38
N SER A 177 4.07 10.40 1.06
CA SER A 177 4.66 9.44 2.00
C SER A 177 6.05 9.90 2.45
N GLY A 178 6.87 10.44 1.55
CA GLY A 178 8.16 11.05 1.87
C GLY A 178 8.06 12.24 2.84
N ILE A 179 7.08 13.12 2.64
CA ILE A 179 6.81 14.24 3.56
C ILE A 179 6.41 13.72 4.94
N ALA A 180 5.49 12.74 4.99
CA ALA A 180 5.08 12.12 6.25
C ALA A 180 6.27 11.43 6.96
N ALA A 181 7.15 10.77 6.20
CA ALA A 181 8.37 10.17 6.73
C ALA A 181 9.31 11.21 7.33
N ALA A 182 9.48 12.38 6.70
CA ALA A 182 10.34 13.43 7.22
C ALA A 182 9.82 13.95 8.57
N ILE A 183 8.51 14.14 8.69
CA ILE A 183 7.86 14.53 9.95
C ILE A 183 8.03 13.45 11.01
N VAL A 184 7.76 12.18 10.71
CA VAL A 184 7.95 11.10 11.69
C VAL A 184 9.42 11.00 12.12
N SER A 185 10.34 11.15 11.16
CA SER A 185 11.76 10.98 11.40
C SER A 185 12.33 11.99 12.38
N ILE A 186 11.83 13.23 12.38
CA ILE A 186 12.39 14.28 13.23
C ILE A 186 12.13 14.03 14.72
N PHE A 187 10.94 13.52 15.06
CA PHE A 187 10.59 13.22 16.45
C PHE A 187 11.49 12.12 17.02
N ILE A 188 11.72 11.08 16.22
CA ILE A 188 12.53 9.94 16.63
C ILE A 188 14.02 10.33 16.63
N ALA A 189 14.51 10.99 15.58
CA ALA A 189 15.89 11.45 15.48
C ALA A 189 16.26 12.43 16.61
N ALA A 190 15.37 13.37 16.97
CA ALA A 190 15.58 14.26 18.10
C ALA A 190 15.75 13.48 19.42
N THR A 191 14.93 12.45 19.62
CA THR A 191 15.05 11.55 20.77
C THR A 191 16.41 10.84 20.76
N PHE A 192 16.81 10.25 19.62
CA PHE A 192 18.12 9.60 19.52
C PHE A 192 19.29 10.57 19.76
N ALA A 193 19.22 11.77 19.20
CA ALA A 193 20.24 12.79 19.41
C ALA A 193 20.41 13.13 20.89
N THR A 194 19.31 13.27 21.64
CA THR A 194 19.40 13.58 23.09
C THR A 194 20.07 12.49 23.93
N PHE A 195 19.90 11.21 23.59
CA PHE A 195 20.43 10.11 24.40
C PHE A 195 21.75 9.54 23.90
N PHE A 196 21.99 9.59 22.58
CA PHE A 196 23.08 8.84 21.95
C PHE A 196 24.14 9.74 21.32
N ALA A 197 23.87 11.02 21.04
CA ALA A 197 24.82 11.86 20.30
C ALA A 197 26.20 11.94 20.98
N GLU A 198 26.26 12.17 22.30
CA GLU A 198 27.53 12.27 23.02
C GLU A 198 28.32 10.96 22.97
N ASN A 199 27.65 9.84 23.27
CA ASN A 199 28.28 8.52 23.27
C ASN A 199 28.77 8.13 21.87
N THR A 200 27.96 8.39 20.83
CA THR A 200 28.35 8.13 19.45
C THR A 200 29.51 9.01 19.01
N PHE A 201 29.53 10.29 19.40
CA PHE A 201 30.65 11.19 19.12
C PHE A 201 31.95 10.67 19.74
N LEU A 202 31.93 10.30 21.02
CA LEU A 202 33.11 9.77 21.72
C LEU A 202 33.63 8.49 21.06
N ILE A 203 32.74 7.57 20.68
CA ILE A 203 33.10 6.32 19.99
C ILE A 203 33.72 6.63 18.63
N LEU A 204 33.08 7.50 17.83
CA LEU A 204 33.56 7.83 16.49
C LEU A 204 34.90 8.57 16.53
N ASN A 205 35.05 9.56 17.42
CA ASN A 205 36.30 10.30 17.59
C ASN A 205 37.44 9.41 18.10
N GLY A 206 37.14 8.43 18.97
CA GLY A 206 38.12 7.42 19.40
C GLY A 206 38.49 6.41 18.31
N THR A 207 37.55 6.06 17.44
CA THR A 207 37.76 5.09 16.35
C THR A 207 38.49 5.72 15.15
N PHE A 208 38.23 7.00 14.87
CA PHE A 208 38.76 7.73 13.72
C PHE A 208 39.51 9.01 14.17
N PRO A 209 40.65 8.88 14.86
CA PRO A 209 41.36 10.03 15.43
C PRO A 209 41.95 10.99 14.38
N ASN A 210 42.06 10.56 13.13
CA ASN A 210 42.60 11.37 12.03
C ASN A 210 41.56 12.30 11.39
N ILE A 211 40.27 12.13 11.70
CA ILE A 211 39.21 12.97 11.15
C ILE A 211 39.08 14.23 12.00
N PRO A 212 39.18 15.44 11.43
CA PRO A 212 38.96 16.68 12.16
C PRO A 212 37.60 16.68 12.86
N THR A 213 37.55 17.18 14.10
CA THR A 213 36.32 17.22 14.90
C THR A 213 35.16 17.90 14.19
N GLN A 214 35.43 18.95 13.41
CA GLN A 214 34.42 19.66 12.62
C GLN A 214 33.77 18.80 11.53
N GLU A 215 34.56 17.93 10.87
CA GLU A 215 34.03 17.01 9.86
C GLU A 215 33.17 15.92 10.51
N MET A 216 33.61 15.42 11.67
CA MET A 216 32.85 14.44 12.45
C MET A 216 31.50 14.99 12.92
N GLU A 217 31.47 16.23 13.39
CA GLU A 217 30.23 16.92 13.74
C GLU A 217 29.30 17.09 12.54
N GLY A 218 29.86 17.43 11.37
CA GLY A 218 29.10 17.52 10.12
C GLY A 218 28.47 16.18 9.73
N MET A 219 29.22 15.09 9.80
CA MET A 219 28.71 13.73 9.54
C MET A 219 27.61 13.36 10.53
N MET A 220 27.81 13.61 11.82
CA MET A 220 26.81 13.34 12.84
C MET A 220 25.53 14.14 12.64
N LYS A 221 25.65 15.40 12.19
CA LYS A 221 24.49 16.25 11.87
C LYS A 221 23.67 15.68 10.72
N ILE A 222 24.32 15.19 9.65
CA ILE A 222 23.64 14.54 8.50
C ILE A 222 22.91 13.27 8.95
N VAL A 223 23.50 12.51 9.86
CA VAL A 223 22.91 11.27 10.39
C VAL A 223 21.76 11.55 11.38
N GLY A 224 21.60 12.80 11.81
CA GLY A 224 20.57 13.23 12.76
C GLY A 224 20.98 13.08 14.23
N LEU A 225 22.27 12.96 14.51
CA LEU A 225 22.85 12.90 15.85
C LEU A 225 23.53 14.23 16.19
N ASN A 226 22.80 15.33 16.17
CA ASN A 226 23.38 16.61 16.56
C ASN A 226 23.57 16.68 18.09
N ARG A 227 24.83 16.79 18.53
CA ARG A 227 25.23 16.90 19.95
C ARG A 227 24.69 18.16 20.62
N HIS A 228 24.52 19.23 19.85
CA HIS A 228 23.88 20.46 20.29
C HIS A 228 22.56 20.60 19.55
N LEU A 229 21.51 20.01 20.12
CA LEU A 229 20.16 20.07 19.58
C LEU A 229 19.60 21.50 19.67
N SER A 230 20.05 22.38 18.76
CA SER A 230 19.50 23.72 18.58
C SER A 230 18.27 23.67 17.67
N LEU A 231 17.36 24.63 17.83
CA LEU A 231 16.22 24.78 16.94
C LEU A 231 16.66 24.90 15.47
N ASP A 232 17.75 25.65 15.21
CA ASP A 232 18.31 25.79 13.87
C ASP A 232 18.79 24.45 13.30
N GLY A 233 19.42 23.61 14.13
CA GLY A 233 19.85 22.27 13.74
C GLY A 233 18.68 21.35 13.40
N ILE A 234 17.59 21.43 14.17
CA ILE A 234 16.35 20.69 13.89
C ILE A 234 15.73 21.17 12.57
N ILE A 235 15.64 22.49 12.35
CA ILE A 235 15.07 23.06 11.11
C ILE A 235 15.90 22.65 9.89
N GLU A 236 17.22 22.67 10.00
CA GLU A 236 18.12 22.26 8.92
C GLU A 236 17.96 20.77 8.59
N MET A 237 17.98 19.91 9.62
CA MET A 237 17.75 18.47 9.46
C MET A 237 16.38 18.18 8.85
N PHE A 238 15.33 18.88 9.31
CA PHE A 238 13.99 18.77 8.74
C PHE A 238 13.99 19.13 7.26
N SER A 239 14.62 20.25 6.89
CA SER A 239 14.64 20.75 5.52
C SER A 239 15.36 19.77 4.58
N ILE A 240 16.50 19.23 5.02
CA ILE A 240 17.25 18.22 4.26
C ILE A 240 16.43 16.94 4.10
N ASN A 241 15.87 16.40 5.19
CA ASN A 241 15.07 15.18 5.15
C ASN A 241 13.80 15.37 4.32
N LEU A 242 13.15 16.54 4.39
CA LEU A 242 11.96 16.85 3.62
C LEU A 242 12.25 16.79 2.11
N VAL A 243 13.34 17.41 1.66
CA VAL A 243 13.73 17.40 0.25
C VAL A 243 14.12 16.00 -0.21
N LEU A 244 15.00 15.33 0.55
CA LEU A 244 15.48 13.99 0.19
C LEU A 244 14.35 12.97 0.22
N PHE A 245 13.54 12.92 1.27
CA PHE A 245 12.50 11.91 1.40
C PHE A 245 11.36 12.15 0.41
N SER A 246 11.04 13.41 0.08
CA SER A 246 10.06 13.71 -0.98
C SER A 246 10.57 13.26 -2.34
N PHE A 247 11.84 13.52 -2.66
CA PHE A 247 12.45 13.12 -3.93
C PHE A 247 12.53 11.59 -4.07
N PHE A 248 13.11 10.90 -3.09
CA PHE A 248 13.24 9.45 -3.12
C PHE A 248 11.91 8.73 -2.93
N GLY A 249 10.97 9.32 -2.18
CA GLY A 249 9.61 8.83 -2.04
C GLY A 249 8.88 8.88 -3.36
N GLY A 250 8.97 10.01 -4.08
CA GLY A 250 8.42 10.16 -5.43
C GLY A 250 9.04 9.20 -6.43
N ALA A 251 10.37 9.09 -6.46
CA ALA A 251 11.08 8.15 -7.34
C ALA A 251 10.71 6.69 -7.06
N GLY A 252 10.61 6.31 -5.77
CA GLY A 252 10.14 5.00 -5.36
C GLY A 252 8.69 4.75 -5.79
N GLY A 253 7.80 5.71 -5.55
CA GLY A 253 6.39 5.62 -5.93
C GLY A 253 6.21 5.43 -7.44
N LEU A 254 6.97 6.17 -8.26
CA LEU A 254 6.99 6.03 -9.71
C LEU A 254 7.48 4.64 -10.15
N PHE A 255 8.63 4.20 -9.62
CA PHE A 255 9.22 2.90 -9.94
C PHE A 255 8.28 1.73 -9.61
N PHE A 256 7.63 1.78 -8.44
CA PHE A 256 6.70 0.72 -8.02
C PHE A 256 5.39 0.77 -8.80
N ALA A 257 4.88 1.95 -9.17
CA ALA A 257 3.72 2.05 -10.04
C ALA A 257 3.98 1.47 -11.45
N GLU A 258 5.15 1.75 -12.03
CA GLU A 258 5.55 1.19 -13.32
C GLU A 258 5.65 -0.34 -13.28
N LYS A 259 6.30 -0.88 -12.25
CA LYS A 259 6.52 -2.34 -12.10
C LYS A 259 5.24 -3.13 -11.81
N MET A 260 4.16 -2.45 -11.41
CA MET A 260 2.86 -3.07 -11.16
C MET A 260 1.88 -2.99 -12.34
N LYS A 261 2.28 -2.40 -13.47
CA LYS A 261 1.53 -2.47 -14.73
C LYS A 261 1.52 -3.90 -15.28
#